data_AF-A0A650CLG6-F1
#
_entry.id   AF-A0A650CLG6-F1
#
_cell.length_a   1.000
_cell.length_b   1.000
_cell.length_c   1.000
_cell.angle_alpha   90.00
_cell.angle_beta   90.00
_cell.angle_gamma   90.00
#
_symmetry.space_group_name_H-M   'P 1'
#
loop_
_entity.id
_entity.type
_entity.pdbx_description
1 polymer ?
#
loop_
_entity_poly.entity_id
_entity_poly.type
_entity_poly.pdbx_seq_one_letter_code
_entity_poly.pdbx_strand_id
1 'polypeptide(L)'
;MDDTTLRELTLKTLREIVGEIDEKTLEIKFFQQFKDKVDIYGKFENEKGFYEFALSFDEKGKAKRKNVNMIMPKDIKDEIEKKTKVNG
;
A
#
# COMPACT_ATOMS: atom_id res chain seq x y z
N MET A 1 -12.20 -13.54 6.20
CA MET A 1 -11.00 -13.62 5.35
C MET A 1 -9.82 -13.67 6.30
N ASP A 2 -8.90 -14.60 6.14
CA ASP A 2 -7.68 -14.64 6.97
C ASP A 2 -6.64 -13.62 6.50
N ASP A 3 -5.63 -13.37 7.33
CA ASP A 3 -4.60 -12.36 7.10
C ASP A 3 -3.76 -12.63 5.84
N THR A 4 -3.48 -13.90 5.54
CA THR A 4 -2.72 -14.31 4.35
C THR A 4 -3.48 -13.97 3.08
N THR A 5 -4.76 -14.37 2.99
CA THR A 5 -5.63 -14.06 1.86
C THR A 5 -5.78 -12.56 1.66
N LEU A 6 -5.90 -11.81 2.76
CA LEU A 6 -6.03 -10.35 2.73
C LEU A 6 -4.78 -9.68 2.15
N ARG A 7 -3.59 -10.16 2.55
CA ARG A 7 -2.31 -9.65 2.04
C ARG A 7 -2.13 -9.95 0.56
N GLU A 8 -2.42 -11.17 0.12
CA GLU A 8 -2.32 -11.56 -1.30
C GLU A 8 -3.26 -10.75 -2.18
N LEU A 9 -4.50 -10.56 -1.74
CA LEU A 9 -5.51 -9.77 -2.46
C LEU A 9 -5.12 -8.30 -2.54
N THR A 10 -4.54 -7.76 -1.47
CA THR A 10 -3.97 -6.41 -1.44
C THR A 10 -2.83 -6.27 -2.44
N LEU A 11 -1.83 -7.16 -2.40
CA LEU A 11 -0.69 -7.15 -3.32
C LEU A 11 -1.13 -7.20 -4.78
N LYS A 12 -2.04 -8.13 -5.11
CA LYS A 12 -2.61 -8.24 -6.45
C LYS A 12 -3.27 -6.93 -6.89
N THR A 13 -4.11 -6.36 -6.04
CA THR A 13 -4.86 -5.13 -6.37
C THR A 13 -3.93 -3.93 -6.53
N LEU A 14 -2.89 -3.80 -5.69
CA LEU A 14 -1.90 -2.74 -5.82
C LEU A 14 -1.10 -2.87 -7.11
N ARG A 15 -0.69 -4.10 -7.48
CA ARG A 15 0.01 -4.38 -8.74
C ARG A 15 -0.79 -4.00 -9.97
N GLU A 16 -2.09 -4.25 -9.95
CA GLU A 16 -3.00 -3.83 -11.03
C GLU A 16 -3.04 -2.30 -11.24
N ILE A 17 -2.78 -1.52 -10.19
CA ILE A 17 -2.92 -0.05 -10.21
C ILE A 17 -1.59 0.62 -10.54
N VAL A 18 -0.50 0.21 -9.89
CA VAL A 18 0.79 0.92 -9.98
C VAL A 18 1.92 0.11 -10.64
N GLY A 19 1.67 -1.14 -11.01
CA GLY A 19 2.69 -2.06 -11.52
C GLY A 19 3.47 -2.76 -10.40
N GLU A 20 4.73 -3.10 -10.65
CA GLU A 20 5.56 -3.78 -9.65
C GLU A 20 5.70 -2.99 -8.34
N ILE A 21 5.70 -3.72 -7.23
CA ILE A 21 5.78 -3.20 -5.87
C ILE A 21 6.88 -3.93 -5.10
N ASP A 22 7.57 -3.22 -4.20
CA ASP A 22 8.47 -3.89 -3.26
C ASP A 22 7.65 -4.49 -2.11
N GLU A 23 7.36 -5.79 -2.20
CA GLU A 23 6.53 -6.49 -1.22
C GLU A 23 7.06 -6.39 0.22
N LYS A 24 8.38 -6.19 0.40
CA LYS A 24 8.99 -6.06 1.73
C LYS A 24 8.61 -4.75 2.42
N THR A 25 8.20 -3.75 1.63
CA THR A 25 7.78 -2.44 2.12
C THR A 25 6.26 -2.35 2.34
N LEU A 26 5.49 -3.37 1.92
CA LEU A 26 4.05 -3.40 2.15
C LEU A 26 3.75 -3.53 3.65
N GLU A 27 3.22 -2.46 4.22
CA GLU A 27 2.75 -2.35 5.58
C GLU A 27 1.24 -2.07 5.60
N ILE A 28 0.46 -3.02 6.10
CA ILE A 28 -0.96 -2.81 6.42
C ILE A 28 -1.02 -2.14 7.80
N LYS A 29 -1.39 -0.87 7.84
CA LYS A 29 -1.47 -0.10 9.09
C LYS A 29 -2.72 -0.44 9.88
N PHE A 30 -3.83 -0.65 9.17
CA PHE A 30 -5.13 -0.92 9.77
C PHE A 30 -5.99 -1.69 8.78
N PHE A 31 -6.77 -2.64 9.29
CA PHE A 31 -7.87 -3.24 8.56
C PHE A 31 -9.09 -3.34 9.46
N GLN A 32 -10.27 -3.29 8.85
CA GLN A 32 -11.54 -3.42 9.55
C GLN A 32 -12.45 -4.36 8.79
N GLN A 33 -12.85 -5.43 9.47
CA GLN A 33 -13.80 -6.39 8.95
C GLN A 33 -15.23 -5.97 9.32
N PHE A 34 -16.09 -5.88 8.31
CA PHE A 34 -17.52 -5.70 8.42
C PHE A 34 -18.23 -6.99 7.97
N LYS A 35 -19.57 -7.00 8.06
CA LYS A 35 -20.37 -8.14 7.63
C LYS A 35 -20.12 -8.45 6.14
N ASP A 36 -20.18 -7.44 5.29
CA ASP A 36 -20.21 -7.54 3.83
C ASP A 36 -18.91 -7.13 3.13
N LYS A 37 -17.94 -6.59 3.88
CA LYS A 37 -16.70 -6.06 3.33
C LYS A 37 -15.54 -6.06 4.31
N VAL A 38 -14.34 -5.89 3.77
CA VAL A 38 -13.12 -5.61 4.51
C VAL A 38 -12.48 -4.34 3.96
N ASP A 39 -12.27 -3.36 4.82
CA ASP A 39 -11.54 -2.13 4.49
C ASP A 39 -10.09 -2.25 4.96
N ILE A 40 -9.14 -1.82 4.13
CA ILE A 40 -7.70 -1.92 4.39
C ILE A 40 -7.03 -0.61 4.09
N TYR A 41 -6.16 -0.17 4.99
CA TYR A 41 -5.33 1.01 4.84
C TYR A 41 -3.87 0.66 5.12
N GLY A 42 -2.97 1.20 4.31
CA GLY A 42 -1.56 0.90 4.43
C GLY A 42 -0.69 1.77 3.55
N LYS A 43 0.58 1.39 3.50
CA LYS A 43 1.61 2.03 2.68
C LYS A 43 2.51 0.98 2.04
N PHE A 44 3.15 1.36 0.94
CA PHE A 44 4.17 0.55 0.27
C PHE A 44 5.08 1.47 -0.57
N GLU A 45 6.17 0.90 -1.07
CA GLU A 45 7.08 1.54 -2.01
C GLU A 45 7.13 0.79 -3.34
N ASN A 46 7.47 1.52 -4.39
CA ASN A 46 8.03 0.95 -5.60
C ASN A 46 9.19 1.83 -6.11
N GLU A 47 9.70 1.55 -7.31
CA GLU A 47 10.80 2.29 -7.92
C GLU A 47 10.51 3.79 -8.11
N LYS A 48 9.22 4.18 -8.20
CA LYS A 48 8.80 5.57 -8.44
C LYS A 48 8.63 6.37 -7.15
N GLY A 49 8.28 5.72 -6.04
CA GLY A 49 8.10 6.42 -4.78
C GLY A 49 7.33 5.66 -3.71
N PHE A 50 6.82 6.44 -2.77
CA PHE A 50 6.11 6.03 -1.56
C PHE A 50 4.63 6.27 -1.75
N TYR A 51 3.84 5.28 -1.39
CA TYR A 51 2.41 5.29 -1.61
C TYR A 51 1.66 4.98 -0.33
N GLU A 52 0.49 5.59 -0.19
CA GLU A 52 -0.55 5.16 0.73
C GLU A 52 -1.75 4.65 -0.05
N PHE A 53 -2.46 3.68 0.51
CA PHE A 53 -3.63 3.10 -0.11
C PHE A 53 -4.79 2.95 0.86
N ALA A 54 -5.99 2.96 0.28
CA ALA A 54 -7.24 2.60 0.91
C ALA A 54 -8.01 1.67 -0.04
N LEU A 55 -8.08 0.39 0.32
CA LEU A 55 -8.80 -0.64 -0.42
C LEU A 55 -10.04 -1.07 0.35
N SER A 56 -11.06 -1.52 -0.39
CA SER A 56 -12.25 -2.14 0.18
C SER A 56 -12.61 -3.33 -0.66
N PHE A 57 -12.75 -4.50 -0.05
CA PHE A 57 -13.11 -5.76 -0.72
C PHE A 57 -14.46 -6.25 -0.21
N ASP A 58 -15.32 -6.78 -1.08
CA ASP A 58 -16.49 -7.53 -0.62
C ASP A 58 -16.13 -8.94 -0.13
N GLU A 59 -17.09 -9.67 0.42
CA GLU A 59 -16.92 -11.06 0.87
C GLU A 59 -16.34 -12.01 -0.19
N LYS A 60 -16.47 -11.67 -1.49
CA LYS A 60 -15.95 -12.45 -2.63
C LYS A 60 -14.56 -12.00 -3.07
N GLY A 61 -13.95 -11.05 -2.36
CA GLY A 61 -12.65 -10.47 -2.69
C GLY A 61 -12.69 -9.47 -3.84
N LYS A 62 -13.86 -9.01 -4.28
CA LYS A 62 -13.95 -7.99 -5.33
C LYS A 62 -13.71 -6.60 -4.73
N ALA A 63 -12.71 -5.90 -5.25
CA ALA A 63 -12.43 -4.53 -4.85
C ALA A 63 -13.58 -3.58 -5.21
N LYS A 64 -14.15 -2.91 -4.21
CA LYS A 64 -15.16 -1.83 -4.33
C LYS A 64 -14.51 -0.45 -4.32
N ARG A 65 -13.40 -0.29 -3.59
CA ARG A 65 -12.59 0.92 -3.53
C ARG A 65 -11.14 0.57 -3.83
N LYS A 66 -10.49 1.38 -4.66
CA LYS A 66 -9.11 1.20 -5.12
C LYS A 66 -8.34 2.54 -5.09
N ASN A 67 -8.25 3.17 -3.93
CA ASN A 67 -7.52 4.43 -3.82
C ASN A 67 -6.05 4.14 -3.52
N VAL A 68 -5.16 4.66 -4.36
CA VAL A 68 -3.70 4.57 -4.18
C VAL A 68 -3.13 5.92 -4.55
N ASN A 69 -2.43 6.56 -3.60
CA ASN A 69 -1.87 7.88 -3.77
C ASN A 69 -0.36 7.82 -3.53
N MET A 70 0.43 8.42 -4.43
CA MET A 70 1.84 8.68 -4.14
C MET A 70 1.91 9.84 -3.15
N ILE A 71 2.55 9.61 -2.01
CA ILE A 71 2.79 10.64 -0.99
C ILE A 71 4.17 11.29 -1.14
N MET A 72 5.13 10.59 -1.74
CA MET A 72 6.48 11.11 -1.95
C MET A 72 7.16 10.40 -3.14
N PRO A 73 7.66 11.13 -4.14
CA PRO A 73 8.56 10.59 -5.17
C PRO A 73 9.88 10.08 -4.58
N LYS A 74 10.48 9.05 -5.18
CA LYS A 74 11.71 8.40 -4.64
C LYS A 74 12.91 9.35 -4.59
N ASP A 75 13.08 10.18 -5.62
CA ASP A 75 14.13 11.19 -5.73
C ASP A 75 14.08 12.23 -4.60
N ILE A 76 12.87 12.68 -4.24
CA ILE A 76 12.67 13.61 -3.11
C ILE A 76 13.07 12.97 -1.79
N LYS A 77 12.72 11.70 -1.57
CA LYS A 77 13.15 11.01 -0.35
C LYS A 77 14.66 10.89 -0.28
N ASP A 78 15.30 10.49 -1.38
CA ASP A 78 16.75 10.33 -1.44
C ASP A 78 17.45 11.66 -1.15
N GLU A 79 16.89 12.79 -1.59
CA GLU A 79 17.40 14.13 -1.26
C GLU A 79 17.26 14.44 0.24
N ILE A 80 16.11 14.14 0.85
CA ILE A 80 15.86 14.36 2.29
C ILE A 80 16.81 13.50 3.13
N GLU A 81 16.98 12.22 2.79
CA GLU A 81 17.87 11.31 3.51
C GLU A 81 19.33 11.76 3.43
N LYS A 82 19.78 12.24 2.26
CA LYS A 82 21.12 12.81 2.09
C LYS A 82 21.32 14.04 2.98
N LYS A 83 20.36 14.97 3.01
CA LYS A 83 20.46 16.18 3.84
C LYS A 83 20.45 15.88 5.34
N THR A 84 19.66 14.89 5.76
CA THR A 84 19.56 14.52 7.18
C THR A 84 20.82 13.81 7.69
N LYS A 85 21.47 12.99 6.85
CA LYS A 85 22.72 12.29 7.21
C LYS A 85 23.95 13.20 7.34
N VAL A 86 23.92 14.41 6.79
CA VAL A 86 25.04 15.38 6.90
C VAL A 86 25.01 16.11 8.25
N ASN A 87 23.89 16.09 8.96
CA ASN A 87 23.70 16.80 10.23
C ASN A 87 23.67 15.87 11.47
N GLY A 88 24.13 14.62 11.32
CA GLY A 88 24.19 13.61 12.39
C GLY A 88 25.60 13.20 12.75
#